data_AF-A0AAE1WP19-F1
#
_entry.id   AF-A0AAE1WP19-F1
#
_cell.length_a   1.000
_cell.length_b   1.000
_cell.length_c   1.000
_cell.angle_alpha   90.00
_cell.angle_beta   90.00
_cell.angle_gamma   90.00
#
_symmetry.space_group_name_H-M   'P 1'
#
loop_
_entity.id
_entity.type
_entity.pdbx_description
1 polymer ?
#
loop_
_entity_poly.entity_id
_entity_poly.type
_entity_poly.pdbx_seq_one_letter_code
_entity_poly.pdbx_strand_id
1 'polypeptide(L)'
;MLPRSAVSAGQEASAAFLFFFIVIAESANDSQVGCSKTCVAENCDTIGIRYGKYCGVGWSGCPGEKPCDDLDACCKIHDECVENNESPFNLRGT
;
A
#
# COMPACT_ATOMS: atom_id res chain seq x y z
N MET A 1 -18.71 43.64 -31.99
CA MET A 1 -19.13 44.90 -31.34
C MET A 1 -19.24 44.61 -29.85
N LEU A 2 -18.44 45.29 -29.02
CA LEU A 2 -18.45 45.16 -27.56
C LEU A 2 -19.79 45.65 -26.98
N PRO A 3 -20.13 45.26 -25.74
CA PRO A 3 -19.84 46.21 -24.67
C PRO A 3 -19.00 45.61 -23.54
N ARG A 4 -18.01 46.41 -23.14
CA ARG A 4 -17.37 46.38 -21.83
C ARG A 4 -18.40 46.88 -20.81
N SER A 5 -18.68 46.09 -19.78
CA SER A 5 -19.18 46.60 -18.50
C SER A 5 -18.15 46.28 -17.42
N ALA A 6 -17.72 47.31 -16.71
CA ALA A 6 -16.76 47.26 -15.63
C ALA A 6 -17.48 47.16 -14.27
N VAL A 7 -16.76 46.64 -13.27
CA VAL A 7 -17.01 46.65 -11.80
C VAL A 7 -18.20 45.75 -11.35
N SER A 8 -18.09 44.87 -10.35
CA SER A 8 -17.52 45.08 -9.02
C SER A 8 -16.81 43.85 -8.43
N ALA A 9 -15.74 44.13 -7.70
CA ALA A 9 -15.15 43.24 -6.71
C ALA A 9 -16.19 42.81 -5.67
N GLY A 10 -16.37 41.51 -5.50
CA GLY A 10 -17.29 40.94 -4.52
C GLY A 10 -17.45 39.44 -4.68
N GLN A 11 -16.65 38.69 -3.93
CA GLN A 11 -17.10 37.51 -3.20
C GLN A 11 -17.57 36.27 -4.01
N GLU A 12 -16.65 35.60 -4.70
CA GLU A 12 -16.88 34.25 -5.24
C GLU A 12 -15.73 33.31 -4.86
N ALA A 13 -15.54 33.10 -3.55
CA ALA A 13 -14.51 32.21 -3.01
C ALA A 13 -15.12 31.05 -2.21
N SER A 14 -16.21 30.44 -2.70
CA SER A 14 -16.95 29.42 -1.92
C SER A 14 -17.44 28.19 -2.69
N ALA A 15 -16.93 27.93 -3.89
CA ALA A 15 -17.22 26.66 -4.60
C ALA A 15 -15.98 25.85 -4.99
N ALA A 16 -14.82 26.49 -5.19
CA ALA A 16 -13.60 25.79 -5.60
C ALA A 16 -12.91 25.00 -4.47
N PHE A 17 -13.13 25.38 -3.21
CA PHE A 17 -12.48 24.73 -2.06
C PHE A 17 -13.06 23.36 -1.72
N LEU A 18 -14.34 23.10 -2.03
CA LEU A 18 -14.99 21.82 -1.68
C LEU A 18 -14.56 20.66 -2.59
N PHE A 19 -14.17 20.94 -3.84
CA PHE A 19 -13.65 19.91 -4.75
C PHE A 19 -12.23 19.46 -4.40
N PHE A 20 -11.44 20.31 -3.75
CA PHE A 20 -10.06 19.98 -3.39
C PHE A 20 -9.96 19.00 -2.22
N PHE A 21 -10.97 18.92 -1.35
CA PHE A 21 -10.96 18.01 -0.19
C PHE A 21 -11.31 16.56 -0.53
N ILE A 22 -12.07 16.29 -1.60
CA ILE A 22 -12.47 14.92 -1.94
C ILE A 22 -11.29 14.11 -2.50
N VAL A 23 -10.33 14.78 -3.15
CA VAL A 23 -9.17 14.12 -3.77
C VAL A 23 -8.13 13.64 -2.74
N ILE A 24 -8.13 14.18 -1.52
CA ILE A 24 -7.11 13.86 -0.50
C ILE A 24 -7.51 12.65 0.37
N ALA A 25 -8.72 12.11 0.21
CA ALA A 25 -9.20 10.99 1.03
C ALA A 25 -8.69 9.61 0.56
N GLU A 26 -8.11 9.51 -0.63
CA GLU A 26 -7.72 8.23 -1.24
C GLU A 26 -6.20 8.01 -1.30
N SER A 27 -5.46 8.52 -0.32
CA SER A 27 -4.01 8.32 -0.23
C SER A 27 -3.51 8.13 1.21
N ALA A 28 -4.32 7.47 2.05
CA ALA A 28 -3.98 7.18 3.44
C ALA A 28 -3.80 5.67 3.70
N ASN A 29 -3.23 4.91 2.75
CA ASN A 29 -2.93 3.49 3.01
C ASN A 29 -1.68 2.96 2.29
N ASP A 30 -0.59 3.72 2.31
CA ASP A 30 0.73 3.28 1.78
C ASP A 30 1.78 3.12 2.90
N SER A 31 1.34 2.88 4.14
CA SER A 31 2.28 2.62 5.25
C SER A 31 1.79 1.64 6.30
N GLN A 32 0.72 0.88 6.03
CA GLN A 32 0.65 -0.46 6.58
C GLN A 32 1.54 -1.33 5.70
N VAL A 33 2.45 -2.09 6.30
CA VAL A 33 3.11 -3.22 5.63
C VAL A 33 1.99 -4.04 4.97
N GLY A 34 1.80 -3.82 3.67
CA GLY A 34 0.60 -4.25 2.97
C GLY A 34 0.65 -5.75 2.84
N CYS A 35 -0.31 -6.44 3.43
CA CYS A 35 -0.40 -7.88 3.25
C CYS A 35 -0.90 -8.21 1.84
N SER A 36 -0.37 -9.26 1.23
CA SER A 36 -0.75 -9.67 -0.12
C SER A 36 -2.05 -10.48 -0.15
N LYS A 37 -2.94 -10.14 -1.08
CA LYS A 37 -4.15 -10.94 -1.40
C LYS A 37 -4.06 -11.64 -2.75
N THR A 38 -3.02 -11.36 -3.52
CA THR A 38 -2.88 -11.80 -4.92
C THR A 38 -1.57 -12.54 -5.10
N CYS A 39 -1.57 -13.57 -5.96
CA CYS A 39 -0.35 -14.27 -6.32
C CYS A 39 0.49 -13.39 -7.24
N VAL A 40 1.69 -13.01 -6.79
CA VAL A 40 2.63 -12.21 -7.57
C VAL A 40 3.90 -13.00 -7.88
N ALA A 41 4.65 -12.57 -8.90
CA ALA A 41 5.95 -13.09 -9.25
C ALA A 41 6.80 -11.93 -9.77
N GLU A 42 7.40 -11.19 -8.84
CA GLU A 42 8.19 -9.99 -9.12
C GLU A 42 9.62 -10.18 -8.64
N ASN A 43 10.58 -9.60 -9.38
CA ASN A 43 11.98 -9.53 -8.98
C ASN A 43 12.64 -10.89 -8.67
N CYS A 44 12.16 -11.99 -9.30
CA CYS A 44 12.51 -13.39 -9.00
C CYS A 44 14.02 -13.70 -8.97
N ASP A 45 14.84 -12.92 -9.69
CA ASP A 45 16.29 -13.12 -9.80
C ASP A 45 17.12 -12.17 -8.90
N THR A 46 16.46 -11.47 -7.97
CA THR A 46 17.10 -10.50 -7.07
C THR A 46 16.74 -10.76 -5.61
N ILE A 47 17.42 -10.12 -4.66
CA ILE A 47 17.10 -10.28 -3.22
C ILE A 47 15.70 -9.75 -2.88
N GLY A 48 15.15 -8.83 -3.67
CA GLY A 48 13.82 -8.24 -3.46
C GLY A 48 12.66 -9.08 -4.04
N ILE A 49 12.77 -10.40 -4.04
CA ILE A 49 11.73 -11.28 -4.58
C ILE A 49 10.38 -11.03 -3.92
N ARG A 50 9.32 -11.08 -4.72
CA ARG A 50 7.95 -11.24 -4.24
C ARG A 50 7.31 -12.36 -5.03
N TYR A 51 7.13 -13.50 -4.38
CA TYR A 51 6.54 -14.67 -4.99
C TYR A 51 5.34 -15.16 -4.17
N GLY A 52 4.28 -15.53 -4.88
CA GLY A 52 3.03 -15.93 -4.26
C GLY A 52 2.45 -14.80 -3.41
N LYS A 53 2.08 -15.12 -2.17
CA LYS A 53 1.63 -14.15 -1.18
C LYS A 53 2.59 -14.01 -0.01
N TYR A 54 3.47 -14.98 0.21
CA TYR A 54 4.26 -15.13 1.44
C TYR A 54 5.77 -15.14 1.20
N CYS A 55 6.26 -15.32 -0.03
CA CYS A 55 7.71 -15.38 -0.27
C CYS A 55 8.28 -14.00 -0.57
N GLY A 56 8.98 -13.40 0.39
CA GLY A 56 9.78 -12.18 0.19
C GLY A 56 10.13 -11.47 1.50
N VAL A 57 11.22 -10.71 1.52
CA VAL A 57 11.61 -9.97 2.73
C VAL A 57 10.61 -8.83 2.96
N GLY A 58 9.97 -8.80 4.13
CA GLY A 58 8.94 -7.81 4.46
C GLY A 58 7.67 -7.95 3.61
N TRP A 59 7.46 -9.12 2.99
CA TRP A 59 6.31 -9.43 2.16
C TRP A 59 5.62 -10.66 2.70
N SER A 60 4.36 -10.51 3.12
CA SER A 60 3.56 -11.63 3.62
C SER A 60 2.09 -11.50 3.23
N GLY A 61 1.36 -12.61 3.28
CA GLY A 61 -0.03 -12.69 2.86
C GLY A 61 -1.00 -12.21 3.93
N CYS A 62 -2.19 -11.78 3.53
CA CYS A 62 -3.21 -11.37 4.51
C CYS A 62 -3.71 -12.54 5.36
N PRO A 63 -4.21 -12.26 6.59
CA PRO A 63 -4.79 -13.30 7.43
C PRO A 63 -5.91 -14.04 6.71
N GLY A 64 -5.85 -15.38 6.72
CA GLY A 64 -6.84 -16.25 6.08
C GLY A 64 -6.62 -16.48 4.58
N GLU A 65 -5.64 -15.84 3.95
CA GLU A 65 -5.29 -16.15 2.57
C GLU A 65 -4.67 -17.54 2.45
N LYS A 66 -5.06 -18.27 1.40
CA LYS A 66 -4.42 -19.54 1.06
C LYS A 66 -3.15 -19.27 0.23
N PRO A 67 -2.10 -20.08 0.40
CA PRO A 67 -0.92 -20.00 -0.46
C PRO A 67 -1.28 -20.29 -1.92
N CYS A 68 -0.48 -19.72 -2.81
CA CYS A 68 -0.64 -19.84 -4.26
C CYS A 68 -0.22 -21.22 -4.77
N ASP A 69 0.82 -21.80 -4.19
CA ASP A 69 1.37 -23.12 -4.51
C ASP A 69 2.13 -23.71 -3.28
N ASP A 70 2.81 -24.84 -3.46
CA ASP A 70 3.53 -25.52 -2.37
C ASP A 70 4.78 -24.75 -1.90
N LEU A 71 5.42 -23.97 -2.79
CA LEU A 71 6.55 -23.11 -2.43
C LEU A 71 6.08 -21.95 -1.56
N ASP A 72 4.99 -21.29 -1.95
CA ASP A 72 4.35 -20.23 -1.17
C ASP A 72 3.81 -20.76 0.18
N ALA A 73 3.38 -22.02 0.24
CA ALA A 73 3.01 -22.68 1.49
C ALA A 73 4.20 -22.83 2.45
N CYS A 74 5.40 -23.14 1.92
CA CYS A 74 6.62 -23.15 2.73
C CYS A 74 6.93 -21.77 3.30
N CYS A 75 6.77 -20.72 2.50
CA CYS A 75 7.00 -19.34 2.94
C CYS A 75 6.00 -18.90 4.01
N LYS A 76 4.72 -19.29 3.88
CA LYS A 76 3.71 -19.04 4.93
C LYS A 76 4.11 -19.65 6.27
N ILE A 77 4.59 -20.89 6.27
CA ILE A 77 5.05 -21.57 7.48
C ILE A 77 6.30 -20.89 8.05
N HIS A 78 7.22 -20.46 7.17
CA HIS A 78 8.41 -19.72 7.57
C HIS A 78 8.04 -18.42 8.29
N ASP A 79 7.15 -17.62 7.72
CA ASP A 79 6.73 -16.35 8.30
C ASP A 79 6.06 -16.57 9.67
N GLU A 80 5.14 -17.53 9.77
CA GLU A 80 4.50 -17.90 11.04
C GLU A 80 5.54 -18.38 12.07
N CYS A 81 6.57 -19.10 11.64
CA CYS A 81 7.65 -19.53 12.52
C CYS A 81 8.47 -18.33 13.01
N VAL A 82 8.86 -17.44 12.10
CA VAL A 82 9.66 -16.26 12.44
C VAL A 82 8.87 -15.35 13.38
N GLU A 83 7.62 -15.00 13.05
CA GLU A 83 6.73 -14.17 13.88
C GLU A 83 6.60 -14.69 15.31
N ASN A 84 6.48 -16.01 15.49
CA ASN A 84 6.36 -16.65 16.80
C ASN A 84 7.70 -16.77 17.56
N ASN A 85 8.83 -16.67 16.86
CA ASN A 85 10.18 -16.83 17.42
C ASN A 85 10.99 -15.54 17.37
N GLU A 86 10.37 -14.39 17.09
CA GLU A 86 11.07 -13.11 17.04
C GLU A 86 11.67 -12.77 18.42
N SER A 87 12.97 -13.01 18.56
CA SER A 87 13.81 -12.27 19.50
C SER A 87 13.82 -10.79 19.09
N PRO A 88 13.99 -9.82 20.02
CA PRO A 88 13.76 -8.38 19.82
C PRO A 88 14.70 -7.67 18.81
N PHE A 89 15.35 -8.41 17.92
CA PHE A 89 16.34 -7.89 16.98
C PHE A 89 15.73 -7.16 15.76
N ASN A 90 14.46 -7.40 15.41
CA ASN A 90 13.87 -6.84 14.17
C ASN A 90 13.06 -5.53 14.33
N LEU A 91 13.05 -4.92 15.53
CA LEU A 91 12.49 -3.58 15.73
C LEU A 91 13.45 -2.43 15.37
N ARG A 92 14.56 -2.73 14.69
CA ARG A 92 15.53 -1.72 14.21
C ARG A 92 15.86 -1.97 12.73
N GLY A 93 14.88 -1.73 11.87
CA GLY A 93 15.17 -1.27 10.52
C GLY A 93 15.81 0.12 10.62
N THR A 94 17.15 0.14 10.58
CA THR A 94 17.94 1.35 10.27
C THR A 94 17.92 1.62 8.78
#